data_AF-A0A1F9IK95-F1
#
_entry.id   AF-A0A1F9IK95-F1
#
_cell.length_a   1.000
_cell.length_b   1.000
_cell.length_c   1.000
_cell.angle_alpha   90.00
_cell.angle_beta   90.00
_cell.angle_gamma   90.00
#
_symmetry.space_group_name_H-M   'P 1'
#
loop_
_entity.id
_entity.type
_entity.pdbx_description
1 polymer ?
#
loop_
_entity_poly.entity_id
_entity_poly.type
_entity_poly.pdbx_seq_one_letter_code
_entity_poly.pdbx_strand_id
1 'polypeptide(L)'
;MPLEWFDTLKTKGGMDWILIEADGAASRPFKVPLDHEPVVPEGCDLTVWVMGIKVLGQPLTPDWVHRAERAAALLGVEPGIPVTDDLILRLVENPQGCLKGIPPKSRKVALINQADSPEEVKKASALGRKLLGCGIEQVVITSYLQKNAVKEVITK
;
A
#
# COMPACT_ATOMS: atom_id res chain seq x y z
N MET A 1 -1.00 2.95 -18.80
CA MET A 1 -1.70 2.19 -19.85
C MET A 1 -3.17 2.60 -19.82
N PRO A 2 -3.81 2.92 -20.96
CA PRO A 2 -5.25 3.17 -20.99
C PRO A 2 -6.02 1.96 -20.44
N LEU A 3 -7.04 2.18 -19.61
CA LEU A 3 -7.82 1.07 -19.01
C LEU A 3 -8.45 0.17 -20.07
N GLU A 4 -8.86 0.73 -21.22
CA GLU A 4 -9.42 -0.02 -22.36
C GLU A 4 -8.45 -1.06 -22.96
N TRP A 5 -7.14 -0.89 -22.78
CA TRP A 5 -6.15 -1.86 -23.26
C TRP A 5 -6.09 -3.09 -22.37
N PHE A 6 -6.47 -2.96 -21.09
CA PHE A 6 -6.46 -4.07 -20.14
C PHE A 6 -7.37 -5.20 -20.60
N ASP A 7 -8.62 -4.89 -20.97
CA ASP A 7 -9.57 -5.90 -21.42
C ASP A 7 -9.11 -6.57 -22.71
N THR A 8 -8.49 -5.81 -23.63
CA THR A 8 -7.92 -6.35 -24.86
C THR A 8 -6.77 -7.32 -24.57
N LEU A 9 -5.86 -6.97 -23.66
CA LEU A 9 -4.74 -7.83 -23.26
C LEU A 9 -5.22 -9.08 -22.52
N LYS A 10 -6.20 -8.94 -21.62
CA LYS A 10 -6.77 -10.06 -20.86
C LYS A 10 -7.52 -11.05 -21.77
N THR A 11 -8.23 -10.56 -22.79
CA THR A 11 -9.04 -11.39 -23.70
C THR A 11 -8.25 -12.04 -24.83
N LYS A 12 -7.25 -11.37 -25.40
CA LYS A 12 -6.39 -11.97 -26.45
C LYS A 12 -5.59 -13.17 -25.96
N GLY A 13 -5.37 -13.29 -24.65
CA GLY A 13 -4.59 -14.37 -24.06
C GLY A 13 -3.11 -14.29 -24.41
N GLY A 14 -2.34 -15.31 -24.03
CA GLY A 14 -0.90 -15.40 -24.30
C GLY A 14 0.01 -14.72 -23.27
N MET A 15 -0.54 -14.21 -22.17
CA MET A 15 0.21 -13.74 -21.01
C MET A 15 -0.27 -14.49 -19.77
N ASP A 16 0.67 -15.01 -18.97
CA ASP A 16 0.34 -15.60 -17.67
C ASP A 16 -0.02 -14.52 -16.64
N TRP A 17 0.59 -13.34 -16.75
CA TRP A 17 0.43 -12.23 -15.83
C TRP A 17 0.47 -10.88 -16.53
N ILE A 18 -0.36 -9.95 -16.05
CA ILE A 18 -0.34 -8.53 -16.44
C ILE A 18 -0.09 -7.73 -15.16
N LEU A 19 1.04 -7.02 -15.10
CA LEU A 19 1.39 -6.14 -13.99
C LEU A 19 1.15 -4.69 -14.37
N ILE A 20 0.44 -3.96 -13.52
CA ILE A 20 0.08 -2.55 -13.74
C ILE A 20 0.50 -1.75 -12.52
N GLU A 21 1.30 -0.71 -12.74
CA GLU A 21 1.50 0.34 -11.73
C GLU A 21 0.30 1.27 -11.77
N ALA A 22 -0.47 1.31 -10.68
CA ALA A 22 -1.74 2.03 -10.63
C ALA A 22 -1.60 3.50 -10.21
N ASP A 23 -0.55 3.83 -9.46
CA ASP A 23 -0.26 5.17 -8.94
C ASP A 23 1.21 5.29 -8.45
N GLY A 24 1.75 6.51 -8.49
CA GLY A 24 3.13 6.79 -8.08
C GLY A 24 3.26 7.23 -6.61
N ALA A 25 4.43 6.97 -6.00
CA ALA A 25 4.76 7.42 -4.63
C ALA A 25 5.77 8.57 -4.58
N ALA A 26 6.29 9.05 -5.72
CA ALA A 26 7.40 10.00 -5.80
C ALA A 26 8.60 9.65 -4.88
N SER A 27 8.95 8.35 -4.83
CA SER A 27 10.01 7.79 -3.98
C SER A 27 9.81 8.01 -2.47
N ARG A 28 8.58 8.21 -2.00
CA ARG A 28 8.23 8.27 -0.58
C ARG A 28 7.79 6.90 -0.06
N PRO A 29 8.12 6.55 1.19
CA PRO A 29 7.76 5.25 1.76
C PRO A 29 6.26 5.07 1.96
N PHE A 30 5.47 6.14 1.98
CA PHE A 30 4.03 6.06 2.12
C PHE A 30 3.31 7.04 1.20
N LYS A 31 2.06 6.76 0.86
CA LYS A 31 1.25 7.61 -0.02
C LYS A 31 -0.24 7.48 0.26
N VAL A 32 -0.98 8.51 -0.15
CA VAL A 32 -2.45 8.47 -0.27
C VAL A 32 -2.84 8.83 -1.71
N PRO A 33 -3.78 8.10 -2.35
CA PRO A 33 -4.24 8.40 -3.71
C PRO A 33 -4.93 9.77 -3.84
N LEU A 34 -4.74 10.48 -4.96
CA LEU A 34 -5.54 11.64 -5.36
C LEU A 34 -6.89 11.19 -5.92
N ASP A 35 -7.81 12.13 -6.19
CA ASP A 35 -9.19 11.81 -6.63
C ASP A 35 -9.26 10.93 -7.88
N HIS A 36 -8.38 11.16 -8.86
CA HIS A 36 -8.30 10.38 -10.10
C HIS A 36 -7.41 9.12 -10.01
N GLU A 37 -6.84 8.85 -8.83
CA GLU A 37 -6.01 7.67 -8.55
C GLU A 37 -6.67 6.78 -7.49
N PRO A 38 -6.22 5.51 -7.34
CA PRO A 38 -5.33 4.78 -8.24
C PRO A 38 -6.08 4.35 -9.52
N VAL A 39 -5.35 4.20 -10.63
CA VAL A 39 -5.94 3.76 -11.89
C VAL A 39 -5.92 2.23 -11.94
N VAL A 40 -6.89 1.60 -11.28
CA VAL A 40 -7.02 0.13 -11.21
C VAL A 40 -8.19 -0.35 -12.09
N PRO A 41 -7.97 -1.28 -13.03
CA PRO A 41 -9.05 -1.85 -13.84
C PRO A 41 -10.06 -2.65 -12.99
N GLU A 42 -11.34 -2.60 -13.34
CA GLU A 42 -12.41 -3.34 -12.67
C GLU A 42 -12.13 -4.86 -12.62
N GLY A 43 -11.52 -5.40 -13.68
CA GLY A 43 -11.14 -6.81 -13.79
C GLY A 43 -9.80 -7.17 -13.14
N CYS A 44 -9.25 -6.34 -12.25
CA CYS A 44 -8.04 -6.63 -11.50
C CYS A 44 -8.30 -7.73 -10.46
N ASP A 45 -7.58 -8.86 -10.60
CA ASP A 45 -7.76 -10.03 -9.73
C ASP A 45 -6.99 -9.92 -8.39
N LEU A 46 -5.90 -9.13 -8.38
CA LEU A 46 -5.01 -8.95 -7.24
C LEU A 46 -4.45 -7.52 -7.22
N THR A 47 -4.66 -6.82 -6.11
CA THR A 47 -4.02 -5.53 -5.82
C THR A 47 -2.98 -5.71 -4.72
N VAL A 48 -1.75 -5.28 -5.00
CA VAL A 48 -0.67 -5.20 -4.02
C VAL A 48 -0.51 -3.75 -3.58
N TRP A 49 -0.95 -3.44 -2.37
CA TRP A 49 -0.73 -2.13 -1.75
C TRP A 49 0.64 -2.11 -1.11
N VAL A 50 1.47 -1.13 -1.46
CA VAL A 50 2.88 -1.07 -1.04
C VAL A 50 3.12 0.09 -0.09
N MET A 51 3.79 -0.18 1.01
CA MET A 51 4.35 0.83 1.92
C MET A 51 5.73 0.45 2.42
N GLY A 52 6.51 1.43 2.87
CA GLY A 52 7.79 1.24 3.55
C GLY A 52 7.65 1.39 5.06
N ILE A 53 8.15 0.42 5.83
CA ILE A 53 8.03 0.44 7.31
C ILE A 53 8.75 1.62 7.95
N LYS A 54 9.77 2.17 7.28
CA LYS A 54 10.57 3.30 7.74
C LYS A 54 9.76 4.59 7.89
N VAL A 55 8.52 4.65 7.37
CA VAL A 55 7.61 5.78 7.62
C VAL A 55 7.14 5.85 9.08
N LEU A 56 7.10 4.73 9.80
CA LEU A 56 6.63 4.73 11.19
C LEU A 56 7.52 5.59 12.08
N GLY A 57 6.89 6.46 12.86
CA GLY A 57 7.55 7.44 13.73
C GLY A 57 8.07 8.68 13.01
N GLN A 58 7.99 8.74 11.68
CA GLN A 58 8.42 9.90 10.91
C GLN A 58 7.33 10.97 10.87
N PRO A 59 7.68 12.26 10.68
CA PRO A 59 6.69 13.32 10.52
C PRO A 59 5.77 13.07 9.32
N LEU A 60 4.48 13.37 9.48
CA LEU A 60 3.50 13.41 8.39
C LEU A 60 3.77 14.64 7.50
N THR A 61 4.83 14.59 6.71
CA THR A 61 5.30 15.66 5.82
C THR A 61 5.61 15.12 4.42
N PRO A 62 5.71 15.99 3.40
CA PRO A 62 6.02 15.58 2.02
C PRO A 62 7.35 14.81 1.83
N ASP A 63 8.26 14.86 2.81
CA ASP A 63 9.52 14.11 2.79
C ASP A 63 9.34 12.61 3.07
N TRP A 64 8.25 12.24 3.75
CA TRP A 64 7.96 10.87 4.17
C TRP A 64 6.67 10.31 3.59
N VAL A 65 5.69 11.19 3.36
CA VAL A 65 4.37 10.81 2.86
C VAL A 65 4.06 11.58 1.59
N HIS A 66 3.87 10.86 0.49
CA HIS A 66 3.40 11.48 -0.73
C HIS A 66 1.96 11.96 -0.55
N ARG A 67 1.74 13.26 -0.75
CA ARG A 67 0.48 13.98 -0.49
C ARG A 67 0.12 13.99 1.00
N ALA A 68 1.09 14.35 1.84
CA ALA A 68 0.94 14.44 3.29
C ALA A 68 -0.24 15.33 3.72
N GLU A 69 -0.48 16.44 3.04
CA GLU A 69 -1.58 17.37 3.34
C GLU A 69 -2.95 16.70 3.16
N ARG A 70 -3.10 15.87 2.10
CA ARG A 70 -4.31 15.08 1.88
C ARG A 70 -4.47 14.02 2.97
N ALA A 71 -3.38 13.33 3.32
CA ALA A 71 -3.40 12.34 4.41
C ALA A 71 -3.83 12.97 5.73
N ALA A 72 -3.27 14.14 6.07
CA ALA A 72 -3.64 14.92 7.25
C ALA A 72 -5.11 15.33 7.24
N ALA A 73 -5.61 15.81 6.10
CA ALA A 73 -7.02 16.18 5.93
C ALA A 73 -7.98 14.98 6.09
N LEU A 74 -7.67 13.83 5.49
CA LEU A 74 -8.48 12.61 5.64
C LEU A 74 -8.49 12.08 7.09
N LEU A 75 -7.42 12.32 7.83
CA LEU A 75 -7.28 11.92 9.23
C LEU A 75 -7.82 12.97 10.21
N GLY A 76 -8.05 14.22 9.76
CA GLY A 76 -8.40 15.32 10.65
C GLY A 76 -7.32 15.61 11.69
N VAL A 77 -6.05 15.56 11.29
CA VAL A 77 -4.89 15.77 12.17
C VAL A 77 -4.00 16.90 11.67
N GLU A 78 -3.18 17.44 12.58
CA GLU A 78 -2.19 18.46 12.22
C GLU A 78 -1.07 17.87 11.34
N PRO A 79 -0.59 18.61 10.33
CA PRO A 79 0.61 18.22 9.58
C PRO A 79 1.84 18.06 10.48
N GLY A 80 2.74 17.16 10.09
CA GLY A 80 4.02 16.95 10.80
C GLY A 80 3.96 16.10 12.06
N ILE A 81 2.77 15.69 12.54
CA ILE A 81 2.70 14.72 13.64
C ILE A 81 3.34 13.38 13.23
N PRO A 82 3.85 12.58 14.18
CA PRO A 82 4.43 11.28 13.84
C PRO A 82 3.40 10.34 13.21
N VAL A 83 3.81 9.65 12.14
CA VAL A 83 3.03 8.57 11.52
C VAL A 83 3.03 7.37 12.45
N THR A 84 1.85 7.00 12.95
CA THR A 84 1.66 5.84 13.83
C THR A 84 0.93 4.71 13.12
N ASP A 85 0.94 3.52 13.70
CA ASP A 85 0.12 2.39 13.25
C ASP A 85 -1.36 2.79 13.12
N ASP A 86 -1.89 3.54 14.10
CA ASP A 86 -3.29 3.97 14.12
C ASP A 86 -3.63 4.85 12.91
N LEU A 87 -2.77 5.82 12.58
CA LEU A 87 -2.98 6.69 11.42
C LEU A 87 -2.96 5.90 10.11
N ILE A 88 -2.07 4.90 9.99
CA ILE A 88 -2.03 4.03 8.82
C ILE A 88 -3.31 3.21 8.71
N LEU A 89 -3.76 2.56 9.79
CA LEU A 89 -4.97 1.75 9.80
C LEU A 89 -6.19 2.59 9.43
N ARG A 90 -6.32 3.79 10.03
CA ARG A 90 -7.39 4.73 9.71
C ARG A 90 -7.38 5.16 8.25
N LEU A 91 -6.20 5.36 7.63
CA LEU A 91 -6.10 5.66 6.20
C LEU A 91 -6.43 4.45 5.32
N VAL A 92 -6.12 3.23 5.75
CA VAL A 92 -6.48 1.99 5.03
C VAL A 92 -7.99 1.77 5.05
N GLU A 93 -8.64 2.03 6.19
CA GLU A 93 -10.09 1.88 6.38
C GLU A 93 -10.89 3.06 5.83
N ASN A 94 -10.27 4.22 5.64
CA ASN A 94 -10.96 5.39 5.09
C ASN A 94 -11.38 5.13 3.63
N PRO A 95 -12.66 5.32 3.26
CA PRO A 95 -13.14 5.12 1.90
C PRO A 95 -12.42 5.95 0.84
N GLN A 96 -11.82 7.08 1.22
CA GLN A 96 -11.06 7.99 0.36
C GLN A 96 -9.53 7.88 0.57
N GLY A 97 -9.10 6.91 1.39
CA GLY A 97 -7.71 6.68 1.76
C GLY A 97 -6.99 5.65 0.89
N CYS A 98 -6.17 4.80 1.49
CA CYS A 98 -5.18 3.98 0.79
C CYS A 98 -5.78 2.95 -0.18
N LEU A 99 -6.96 2.43 0.13
CA LEU A 99 -7.64 1.41 -0.69
C LEU A 99 -8.79 1.98 -1.52
N LYS A 100 -8.88 3.31 -1.65
CA LYS A 100 -9.90 3.96 -2.48
C LYS A 100 -9.81 3.44 -3.92
N GLY A 101 -10.96 3.16 -4.52
CA GLY A 101 -11.05 2.77 -5.94
C GLY A 101 -10.57 1.35 -6.26
N ILE A 102 -10.10 0.59 -5.27
CA ILE A 102 -9.75 -0.82 -5.47
C ILE A 102 -11.04 -1.63 -5.64
N PRO A 103 -11.19 -2.40 -6.73
CA PRO A 103 -12.40 -3.19 -6.96
C PRO A 103 -12.70 -4.14 -5.79
N PRO A 104 -13.98 -4.29 -5.38
CA PRO A 104 -14.34 -5.19 -4.28
C PRO A 104 -13.91 -6.64 -4.52
N LYS A 105 -13.96 -7.10 -5.78
CA LYS A 105 -13.56 -8.46 -6.20
C LYS A 105 -12.04 -8.66 -6.24
N SER A 106 -11.26 -7.58 -6.27
CA SER A 106 -9.79 -7.68 -6.24
C SER A 106 -9.35 -8.13 -4.87
N ARG A 107 -8.55 -9.20 -4.82
CA ARG A 107 -7.87 -9.63 -3.59
C ARG A 107 -6.85 -8.57 -3.20
N LYS A 108 -6.72 -8.30 -1.90
CA LYS A 108 -5.88 -7.21 -1.41
C LYS A 108 -4.74 -7.77 -0.58
N VAL A 109 -3.52 -7.50 -1.01
CA VAL A 109 -2.29 -7.88 -0.31
C VAL A 109 -1.55 -6.61 0.07
N ALA A 110 -1.10 -6.52 1.32
CA ALA A 110 -0.20 -5.46 1.74
C ALA A 110 1.25 -5.95 1.62
N LEU A 111 2.11 -5.16 0.97
CA LEU A 111 3.54 -5.37 0.95
C LEU A 111 4.19 -4.27 1.80
N ILE A 112 4.75 -4.68 2.94
CA ILE A 112 5.48 -3.80 3.85
C ILE A 112 6.97 -3.97 3.58
N ASN A 113 7.54 -3.04 2.83
CA ASN A 113 8.94 -3.06 2.43
C ASN A 113 9.86 -2.35 3.43
N GLN A 114 11.17 -2.39 3.17
CA GLN A 114 12.22 -1.69 3.92
C GLN A 114 12.40 -2.21 5.36
N ALA A 115 12.00 -3.46 5.63
CA ALA A 115 12.26 -4.14 6.90
C ALA A 115 13.66 -4.76 6.89
N ASP A 116 14.69 -3.92 6.96
CA ASP A 116 16.08 -4.31 6.75
C ASP A 116 16.78 -4.77 8.03
N SER A 117 16.18 -4.54 9.19
CA SER A 117 16.65 -4.94 10.51
C SER A 117 15.63 -5.81 11.26
N PRO A 118 16.05 -6.61 12.26
CA PRO A 118 15.13 -7.38 13.09
C PRO A 118 14.07 -6.53 13.82
N GLU A 119 14.39 -5.29 14.19
CA GLU A 119 13.44 -4.38 14.82
C GLU A 119 12.36 -3.91 13.83
N GLU A 120 12.74 -3.56 12.61
CA GLU A 120 11.80 -3.19 11.56
C GLU A 120 10.91 -4.37 11.14
N VAL A 121 11.44 -5.59 11.09
CA VAL A 121 10.62 -6.80 10.86
C VAL A 121 9.57 -6.96 11.97
N LYS A 122 9.94 -6.76 13.24
CA LYS A 122 8.99 -6.81 14.36
C LYS A 122 7.90 -5.73 14.24
N LYS A 123 8.27 -4.49 13.92
CA LYS A 123 7.34 -3.38 13.68
C LYS A 123 6.39 -3.69 12.52
N ALA A 124 6.92 -4.14 11.39
CA ALA A 124 6.15 -4.54 10.22
C ALA A 124 5.19 -5.69 10.53
N SER A 125 5.61 -6.66 11.34
CA SER A 125 4.77 -7.79 11.75
C SER A 125 3.63 -7.39 12.67
N ALA A 126 3.90 -6.48 13.61
CA ALA A 126 2.86 -5.95 14.49
C ALA A 126 1.79 -5.17 13.70
N LEU A 127 2.21 -4.30 12.78
CA LEU A 127 1.30 -3.57 11.88
C LEU A 127 0.57 -4.53 10.93
N GLY A 128 1.28 -5.50 10.35
CA GLY A 128 0.74 -6.49 9.41
C GLY A 128 -0.40 -7.30 9.99
N ARG A 129 -0.29 -7.74 11.25
CA ARG A 129 -1.39 -8.45 11.93
C ARG A 129 -2.65 -7.60 12.07
N LYS A 130 -2.51 -6.29 12.31
CA LYS A 130 -3.65 -5.37 12.39
C LYS A 130 -4.29 -5.15 11.02
N LEU A 131 -3.49 -5.03 9.96
CA LEU A 131 -3.96 -4.84 8.58
C LEU A 131 -4.86 -5.97 8.08
N LEU A 132 -4.67 -7.21 8.55
CA LEU A 132 -5.57 -8.33 8.23
C LEU A 132 -7.04 -8.07 8.66
N GLY A 133 -7.25 -7.22 9.66
CA GLY A 133 -8.58 -6.78 10.09
C GLY A 133 -9.25 -5.79 9.12
N CYS A 134 -8.49 -5.12 8.25
CA CYS A 134 -8.94 -4.01 7.43
C CYS A 134 -9.22 -4.41 5.97
N GLY A 135 -9.62 -5.66 5.73
CA GLY A 135 -9.90 -6.15 4.37
C GLY A 135 -8.68 -6.55 3.55
N ILE A 136 -7.48 -6.57 4.16
CA ILE A 136 -6.27 -7.19 3.58
C ILE A 136 -6.30 -8.70 3.86
N GLU A 137 -6.04 -9.52 2.84
CA GLU A 137 -6.04 -10.99 2.94
C GLU A 137 -4.69 -11.56 3.39
N GLN A 138 -3.60 -10.89 3.00
CA GLN A 138 -2.24 -11.32 3.29
C GLN A 138 -1.32 -10.10 3.42
N VAL A 139 -0.34 -10.20 4.30
CA VAL A 139 0.75 -9.23 4.44
C VAL A 139 2.08 -9.89 4.13
N VAL A 140 2.87 -9.27 3.26
CA VAL A 140 4.22 -9.72 2.90
C VAL A 140 5.22 -8.68 3.39
N ILE A 141 6.17 -9.08 4.23
CA ILE A 141 7.20 -8.20 4.77
C ILE A 141 8.49 -8.43 3.99
N THR A 142 9.08 -7.36 3.46
CA THR A 142 10.27 -7.45 2.62
C THR A 142 11.41 -6.53 3.06
N SER A 143 12.63 -6.94 2.71
CA SER A 143 13.86 -6.15 2.78
C SER A 143 14.42 -6.01 1.38
N TYR A 144 15.05 -4.87 1.10
CA TYR A 144 15.80 -4.66 -0.14
C TYR A 144 17.31 -4.75 0.06
N LEU A 145 17.79 -4.71 1.33
CA LEU A 145 19.21 -4.81 1.65
C LEU A 145 19.69 -6.26 1.84
N GLN A 146 18.80 -7.18 2.21
CA GLN A 146 19.17 -8.54 2.55
C GLN A 146 18.93 -9.53 1.41
N LYS A 147 19.80 -10.55 1.29
CA LYS A 147 19.73 -11.58 0.24
C LYS A 147 18.39 -12.32 0.18
N ASN A 148 17.82 -12.68 1.33
CA ASN A 148 16.46 -13.20 1.39
C ASN A 148 15.50 -12.00 1.44
N ALA A 149 14.88 -11.65 0.32
CA ALA A 149 14.03 -10.46 0.23
C ALA A 149 12.77 -10.56 1.09
N VAL A 150 12.16 -11.75 1.20
CA VAL A 150 10.95 -11.98 2.01
C VAL A 150 11.36 -12.34 3.43
N LYS A 151 10.85 -11.59 4.41
CA LYS A 151 11.15 -11.77 5.83
C LYS A 151 10.08 -12.55 6.55
N GLU A 152 8.82 -12.27 6.23
CA GLU A 152 7.68 -12.92 6.83
C GLU A 152 6.47 -12.79 5.89
N VAL A 153 5.59 -13.79 5.92
CA VAL A 153 4.29 -13.76 5.26
C VAL A 153 3.25 -14.05 6.32
N ILE A 154 2.29 -13.14 6.48
CA ILE A 154 1.22 -13.23 7.46
C ILE A 154 -0.09 -13.42 6.71
N THR A 155 -0.82 -14.47 7.06
CA THR A 155 -2.13 -14.82 6.49
C THR A 155 -3.17 -14.84 7.61
N LYS A 156 -4.45 -14.74 7.25
CA LYS A 156 -5.57 -14.90 8.19
C LYS A 156 -5.64 -16.31 8.78
#